data_AF-A0A958B4V6-F1
#
_entry.id   AF-A0A958B4V6-F1
#
_cell.length_a   1.000
_cell.length_b   1.000
_cell.length_c   1.000
_cell.angle_alpha   90.00
_cell.angle_beta   90.00
_cell.angle_gamma   90.00
#
_symmetry.space_group_name_H-M   'P 1'
#
loop_
_entity.id
_entity.type
_entity.pdbx_description
1 polymer ?
#
loop_
_entity_poly.entity_id
_entity_poly.type
_entity_poly.pdbx_seq_one_letter_code
_entity_poly.pdbx_strand_id
1 'polypeptide(L)'
;IMAVGLLLAGVIAAPALAEELTPPAGANITAVSPAQPDLVIAAAGTTIYRSRDGGTTWQETGQLASPARSLAMTAGDSPILLAGTATAGIYRSFDGGATWQAGNEGLGVTPGAILEVNALGVDSQDSRIVYAATGYRLGTSTVRFTPAALLVSVDGGASWLPLATLPLNSPYFTSLAAVAGQPLTVEAIADAGSSKTYTVDATSLTALLQSGDTSATRQAAAARALGLLGDSNAIDTLLTAAQSSDPRLANAAIESLGLLHAEAAVPTLTSLLAGPETASLSTVADALAAIGGPEALAALHSALASAEMTPARHAAMGALERLGSEAVPGLLDLAASESGVTQRNAVEMLGWIADPSAVDGLAVALEASDPAVRAQAAWALGETLATVDVPGAGEIAAQQALATAATADLSPDVRIHATQALSRLPQQAVVAANPSGSDAAAVPASYTPVGQQTGLHLPGWLTTALLTLRWLILGLVLAAIAGLPWLQNVRGQRRRKHPNG
;
A
#
# COMPACT_ATOMS: atom_id res chain seq x y z
N ILE A 1 49.82 -8.10 1.02
CA ILE A 1 48.70 -9.06 0.87
C ILE A 1 47.68 -8.68 1.93
N MET A 2 46.51 -8.30 1.43
CA MET A 2 45.32 -7.65 2.01
C MET A 2 45.20 -7.43 3.53
N ALA A 3 44.98 -6.15 3.90
CA ALA A 3 44.14 -5.73 5.02
C ALA A 3 43.87 -4.21 4.92
N VAL A 4 42.96 -3.78 4.02
CA VAL A 4 42.32 -2.46 4.10
C VAL A 4 40.94 -2.58 3.46
N GLY A 5 39.89 -2.51 4.29
CA GLY A 5 38.49 -2.42 3.88
C GLY A 5 37.76 -1.56 4.91
N LEU A 6 37.33 -0.37 4.47
CA LEU A 6 36.79 0.71 5.28
C LEU A 6 35.52 0.32 6.05
N LEU A 7 35.48 0.71 7.32
CA LEU A 7 34.29 0.96 8.12
C LEU A 7 33.93 2.45 7.98
N LEU A 8 32.72 2.76 7.49
CA LEU A 8 32.01 4.00 7.79
C LEU A 8 30.55 3.91 7.31
N ALA A 9 29.64 3.58 8.24
CA ALA A 9 28.33 4.23 8.44
C ALA A 9 27.55 3.53 9.58
N GLY A 10 27.11 4.31 10.58
CA GLY A 10 25.95 4.02 11.44
C GLY A 10 26.14 3.06 12.62
N VAL A 11 26.48 3.61 13.79
CA VAL A 11 26.47 2.88 15.07
C VAL A 11 25.03 2.66 15.55
N ILE A 12 24.54 1.42 15.44
CA ILE A 12 23.67 0.79 16.43
C ILE A 12 24.44 -0.43 16.92
N ALA A 13 24.67 -0.52 18.22
CA ALA A 13 25.43 -1.59 18.84
C ALA A 13 24.74 -2.95 18.60
N ALA A 14 25.24 -3.74 17.65
CA ALA A 14 24.99 -5.16 17.59
C ALA A 14 25.91 -5.85 18.60
N PRO A 15 25.40 -6.64 19.56
CA PRO A 15 26.27 -7.40 20.44
C PRO A 15 26.94 -8.53 19.65
N ALA A 16 28.16 -8.84 20.07
CA ALA A 16 29.09 -9.81 19.51
C ALA A 16 28.44 -11.10 18.96
N LEU A 17 28.70 -11.39 17.69
CA LEU A 17 28.97 -12.71 17.10
C LEU A 17 29.39 -12.51 15.63
N ALA A 18 30.63 -12.10 15.40
CA ALA A 18 31.26 -12.24 14.09
C ALA A 18 31.91 -13.62 14.03
N GLU A 19 31.08 -14.68 13.98
CA GLU A 19 31.57 -15.95 13.43
C GLU A 19 31.82 -15.70 11.93
N GLU A 20 33.00 -16.10 11.47
CA GLU A 20 33.46 -15.90 10.11
C GLU A 20 32.47 -16.61 9.16
N LEU A 21 31.77 -15.84 8.31
CA LEU A 21 30.93 -16.40 7.24
C LEU A 21 31.78 -17.42 6.46
N THR A 22 31.42 -18.71 6.50
CA THR A 22 32.07 -19.74 5.69
C THR A 22 31.17 -20.11 4.51
N PRO A 23 31.15 -19.29 3.44
CA PRO A 23 30.30 -19.58 2.29
C PRO A 23 30.75 -20.87 1.57
N PRO A 24 29.85 -21.53 0.81
CA PRO A 24 30.18 -22.72 0.05
C PRO A 24 31.37 -22.48 -0.90
N ALA A 25 32.14 -23.52 -1.20
CA ALA A 25 33.32 -23.40 -2.05
C ALA A 25 32.96 -22.77 -3.42
N GLY A 26 33.62 -21.66 -3.75
CA GLY A 26 33.39 -20.90 -4.99
C GLY A 26 32.27 -19.85 -4.92
N ALA A 27 31.59 -19.72 -3.78
CA ALA A 27 30.65 -18.63 -3.55
C ALA A 27 31.40 -17.35 -3.17
N ASN A 28 31.45 -16.41 -4.10
CA ASN A 28 32.26 -15.19 -3.99
C ASN A 28 31.41 -13.92 -3.88
N ILE A 29 30.08 -14.06 -3.95
CA ILE A 29 29.13 -12.96 -3.90
C ILE A 29 28.10 -13.32 -2.83
N THR A 30 27.84 -12.39 -1.92
CA THR A 30 26.93 -12.57 -0.80
C THR A 30 26.01 -11.36 -0.65
N ALA A 31 24.82 -11.59 -0.12
CA ALA A 31 23.88 -10.55 0.30
C ALA A 31 23.24 -10.97 1.62
N VAL A 32 23.22 -10.06 2.60
CA VAL A 32 22.63 -10.28 3.93
C VAL A 32 21.32 -9.51 4.01
N SER A 33 20.28 -10.11 4.60
CA SER A 33 19.01 -9.41 4.77
C SER A 33 19.15 -8.32 5.85
N PRO A 34 18.78 -7.05 5.55
CA PRO A 34 18.80 -5.98 6.54
C PRO A 34 17.82 -6.21 7.70
N ALA A 35 16.70 -6.89 7.44
CA ALA A 35 15.64 -7.14 8.43
C ALA A 35 15.87 -8.43 9.23
N GLN A 36 16.58 -9.41 8.65
CA GLN A 36 16.82 -10.72 9.24
C GLN A 36 18.30 -11.09 9.06
N PRO A 37 19.21 -10.66 9.96
CA PRO A 37 20.65 -10.88 9.78
C PRO A 37 21.06 -12.35 9.59
N ASP A 38 20.25 -13.29 10.10
CA ASP A 38 20.47 -14.73 9.93
C ASP A 38 20.19 -15.22 8.50
N LEU A 39 19.41 -14.49 7.71
CA LEU A 39 19.13 -14.79 6.31
C LEU A 39 20.24 -14.24 5.42
N VAL A 40 21.06 -15.15 4.89
CA VAL A 40 22.16 -14.81 3.97
C VAL A 40 21.98 -15.57 2.65
N ILE A 41 22.17 -14.86 1.54
CA ILE A 41 22.20 -15.43 0.18
C ILE A 41 23.63 -15.37 -0.33
N ALA A 42 24.08 -16.45 -0.97
CA ALA A 42 25.38 -16.52 -1.61
C ALA A 42 25.27 -17.11 -3.02
N ALA A 43 26.15 -16.68 -3.93
CA ALA A 43 26.22 -17.21 -5.29
C ALA A 43 27.60 -17.73 -5.64
N ALA A 44 27.64 -18.95 -6.18
CA ALA A 44 28.82 -19.57 -6.78
C ALA A 44 28.57 -19.84 -8.27
N GLY A 45 29.08 -18.94 -9.13
CA GLY A 45 28.74 -19.00 -10.55
C GLY A 45 27.25 -18.78 -10.75
N THR A 46 26.53 -19.80 -11.24
CA THR A 46 25.07 -19.77 -11.43
C THR A 46 24.29 -20.31 -10.25
N THR A 47 24.90 -21.05 -9.33
CA THR A 47 24.21 -21.69 -8.21
C THR A 47 24.00 -20.71 -7.06
N ILE A 48 22.78 -20.68 -6.53
CA ILE A 48 22.36 -19.84 -5.40
C ILE A 48 22.21 -20.72 -4.16
N TYR A 49 22.79 -20.23 -3.07
CA TYR A 49 22.71 -20.83 -1.74
C TYR A 49 22.02 -19.87 -0.78
N ARG A 50 21.31 -20.43 0.18
CA ARG A 50 20.67 -19.71 1.28
C ARG A 50 21.11 -20.29 2.61
N SER A 51 21.43 -19.40 3.53
CA SER A 51 21.58 -19.68 4.95
C SER A 51 20.45 -19.00 5.73
N ARG A 52 20.04 -19.60 6.85
CA ARG A 52 19.05 -19.08 7.80
C ARG A 52 19.62 -18.99 9.23
N ASP A 53 20.94 -19.08 9.34
CA ASP A 53 21.70 -19.18 10.58
C ASP A 53 23.00 -18.37 10.47
N GLY A 54 22.92 -17.21 9.80
CA GLY A 54 24.01 -16.25 9.72
C GLY A 54 25.21 -16.72 8.90
N GLY A 55 25.01 -17.66 7.99
CA GLY A 55 26.04 -18.24 7.11
C GLY A 55 26.80 -19.43 7.69
N THR A 56 26.29 -20.04 8.77
CA THR A 56 26.89 -21.24 9.37
C THR A 56 26.53 -22.51 8.59
N THR A 57 25.28 -22.64 8.12
CA THR A 57 24.88 -23.72 7.19
C THR A 57 24.24 -23.16 5.92
N TRP A 58 24.40 -23.92 4.82
CA TRP A 58 23.97 -23.49 3.49
C TRP A 58 23.14 -24.56 2.81
N GLN A 59 22.03 -24.13 2.21
CA GLN A 59 21.18 -24.94 1.36
C GLN A 59 21.23 -24.38 -0.06
N GLU A 60 21.50 -25.23 -1.05
CA GLU A 60 21.28 -24.85 -2.45
C GLU A 60 19.78 -24.63 -2.69
N THR A 61 19.40 -23.44 -3.16
CA THR A 61 18.00 -23.07 -3.35
C THR A 61 17.59 -22.97 -4.81
N GLY A 62 18.51 -22.61 -5.71
CA GLY A 62 18.18 -22.44 -7.11
C GLY A 62 19.36 -22.10 -7.99
N GLN A 63 19.08 -21.87 -9.27
CA GLN A 63 20.11 -21.62 -10.27
C GLN A 63 19.69 -20.45 -11.18
N LEU A 64 20.64 -19.58 -11.48
CA LEU A 64 20.51 -18.48 -12.44
C LEU A 64 20.86 -18.93 -13.86
N ALA A 65 20.30 -18.25 -14.86
CA ALA A 65 20.63 -18.47 -16.27
C ALA A 65 22.05 -18.01 -16.65
N SER A 66 22.68 -17.16 -15.85
CA SER A 66 24.02 -16.60 -16.07
C SER A 66 24.72 -16.37 -14.74
N PRO A 67 26.06 -16.48 -14.67
CA PRO A 67 26.79 -16.32 -13.42
C PRO A 67 26.47 -14.99 -12.74
N ALA A 68 26.19 -15.03 -11.44
CA ALA A 68 26.03 -13.83 -10.64
C ALA A 68 27.32 -13.01 -10.64
N ARG A 69 27.17 -11.69 -10.66
CA ARG A 69 28.21 -10.66 -10.47
C ARG A 69 27.92 -9.79 -9.26
N SER A 70 26.64 -9.54 -9.00
CA SER A 70 26.16 -8.81 -7.84
C SER A 70 24.89 -9.45 -7.32
N LEU A 71 24.69 -9.37 -6.00
CA LEU A 71 23.46 -9.75 -5.33
C LEU A 71 23.01 -8.58 -4.46
N ALA A 72 21.71 -8.35 -4.41
CA ALA A 72 21.09 -7.44 -3.46
C ALA A 72 19.78 -8.03 -2.96
N MET A 73 19.32 -7.54 -1.83
CA MET A 73 18.11 -8.03 -1.17
C MET A 73 17.37 -6.84 -0.57
N THR A 74 16.06 -6.79 -0.79
CA THR A 74 15.23 -5.75 -0.16
C THR A 74 15.06 -6.00 1.33
N ALA A 75 14.74 -4.94 2.08
CA ALA A 75 14.29 -5.09 3.46
C ALA A 75 12.86 -5.69 3.53
N GLY A 76 12.51 -6.27 4.66
CA GLY A 76 11.17 -6.81 4.95
C GLY A 76 11.13 -8.32 5.25
N ASP A 77 9.96 -8.80 5.68
CA ASP A 77 9.76 -10.21 6.07
C ASP A 77 9.77 -11.19 4.88
N SER A 78 9.42 -10.69 3.69
CA SER A 78 9.44 -11.43 2.43
C SER A 78 10.27 -10.65 1.41
N PRO A 79 11.61 -10.71 1.49
CA PRO A 79 12.46 -9.86 0.69
C PRO A 79 12.53 -10.33 -0.77
N ILE A 80 12.59 -9.36 -1.69
CA ILE A 80 12.89 -9.61 -3.10
C ILE A 80 14.40 -9.74 -3.22
N LEU A 81 14.86 -10.85 -3.81
CA LEU A 81 16.27 -11.03 -4.16
C LEU A 81 16.51 -10.53 -5.57
N LEU A 82 17.62 -9.81 -5.76
CA LEU A 82 18.07 -9.29 -7.03
C LEU A 82 19.44 -9.86 -7.35
N ALA A 83 19.60 -10.35 -8.57
CA ALA A 83 20.87 -10.86 -9.07
C ALA A 83 21.25 -10.16 -10.36
N GLY A 84 22.35 -9.41 -10.31
CA GLY A 84 23.02 -8.88 -11.49
C GLY A 84 23.93 -9.96 -12.06
N THR A 85 23.79 -10.24 -13.35
CA THR A 85 24.48 -11.37 -13.99
C THR A 85 25.55 -10.91 -14.96
N ALA A 86 26.42 -11.84 -15.35
CA ALA A 86 27.51 -11.59 -16.28
C ALA A 86 27.06 -11.34 -17.73
N THR A 87 25.91 -11.91 -18.13
CA THR A 87 25.50 -11.90 -19.56
C THR A 87 24.00 -11.75 -19.79
N ALA A 88 23.16 -11.86 -18.77
CA ALA A 88 21.71 -11.97 -18.93
C ALA A 88 20.93 -10.86 -18.21
N GLY A 89 21.60 -9.75 -17.86
CA GLY A 89 21.01 -8.64 -17.14
C GLY A 89 20.68 -8.99 -15.69
N ILE A 90 19.49 -8.60 -15.25
CA ILE A 90 19.02 -8.68 -13.86
C ILE A 90 17.91 -9.72 -13.74
N TYR A 91 17.99 -10.52 -12.69
CA TYR A 91 16.95 -11.46 -12.28
C TYR A 91 16.43 -11.10 -10.90
N ARG A 92 15.15 -11.41 -10.68
CA ARG A 92 14.42 -11.20 -9.44
C ARG A 92 13.86 -12.51 -8.93
N SER A 93 13.88 -12.70 -7.62
CA SER A 93 13.23 -13.83 -6.95
C SER A 93 12.35 -13.34 -5.82
N PHE A 94 11.15 -13.93 -5.73
CA PHE A 94 10.12 -13.64 -4.73
C PHE A 94 9.92 -14.81 -3.74
N ASP A 95 10.67 -15.89 -3.90
CA ASP A 95 10.55 -17.12 -3.12
C ASP A 95 11.87 -17.50 -2.42
N GLY A 96 12.69 -16.49 -2.12
CA GLY A 96 13.96 -16.67 -1.41
C GLY A 96 15.03 -17.38 -2.24
N GLY A 97 15.02 -17.19 -3.55
CA GLY A 97 16.07 -17.64 -4.47
C GLY A 97 15.81 -18.98 -5.15
N ALA A 98 14.59 -19.53 -5.02
CA ALA A 98 14.23 -20.80 -5.62
C ALA A 98 13.88 -20.68 -7.10
N THR A 99 13.12 -19.65 -7.47
CA THR A 99 12.83 -19.29 -8.86
C THR A 99 13.22 -17.85 -9.15
N TRP A 100 13.60 -17.62 -10.41
CA TRP A 100 14.14 -16.34 -10.87
C TRP A 100 13.46 -15.89 -12.15
N GLN A 101 13.08 -14.61 -12.21
CA GLN A 101 12.41 -13.99 -13.35
C GLN A 101 13.23 -12.79 -13.84
N ALA A 102 13.36 -12.63 -15.15
CA ALA A 102 14.09 -11.50 -15.71
C ALA A 102 13.41 -10.16 -15.39
N GLY A 103 14.20 -9.13 -15.11
CA GLY A 103 13.77 -7.75 -14.88
C GLY A 103 14.59 -6.79 -15.72
N ASN A 104 14.55 -6.95 -17.05
CA ASN A 104 15.48 -6.30 -17.97
C ASN A 104 14.87 -5.13 -18.76
N GLU A 105 13.62 -4.77 -18.48
CA GLU A 105 12.92 -3.72 -19.22
C GLU A 105 13.59 -2.36 -19.00
N GLY A 106 14.05 -1.69 -20.05
CA GLY A 106 14.77 -0.41 -19.93
C GLY A 106 16.23 -0.52 -19.51
N LEU A 107 16.77 -1.72 -19.29
CA LEU A 107 18.18 -1.92 -18.92
C LEU A 107 19.17 -1.65 -20.08
N GLY A 108 18.65 -1.49 -21.30
CA GLY A 108 19.45 -1.18 -22.49
C GLY A 108 20.19 -2.39 -23.08
N VAL A 109 19.69 -3.61 -22.85
CA VAL A 109 20.28 -4.84 -23.42
C VAL A 109 20.27 -4.76 -24.95
N THR A 110 21.46 -4.66 -25.54
CA THR A 110 21.63 -4.60 -26.99
C THR A 110 21.80 -6.02 -27.54
N PRO A 111 21.04 -6.44 -28.57
CA PRO A 111 21.23 -7.75 -29.19
C PRO A 111 22.68 -7.99 -29.62
N GLY A 112 23.25 -9.12 -29.22
CA GLY A 112 24.64 -9.49 -29.52
C GLY A 112 25.70 -8.86 -28.60
N ALA A 113 25.31 -7.99 -27.67
CA ALA A 113 26.22 -7.45 -26.66
C ALA A 113 26.10 -8.19 -25.33
N ILE A 114 27.22 -8.39 -24.65
CA ILE A 114 27.25 -8.92 -23.28
C ILE A 114 27.13 -7.73 -22.33
N LEU A 115 25.93 -7.53 -21.80
CA LEU A 115 25.67 -6.58 -20.72
C LEU A 115 25.90 -7.27 -19.37
N GLU A 116 26.89 -6.78 -18.65
CA GLU A 116 27.25 -7.20 -17.29
C GLU A 116 26.63 -6.22 -16.29
N VAL A 117 26.04 -6.75 -15.21
CA VAL A 117 25.50 -5.94 -14.09
C VAL A 117 26.42 -6.12 -12.88
N ASN A 118 27.34 -5.18 -12.73
CA ASN A 118 28.47 -5.30 -11.80
C ASN A 118 28.14 -4.90 -10.36
N ALA A 119 27.18 -4.01 -10.15
CA ALA A 119 26.78 -3.60 -8.81
C ALA A 119 25.27 -3.38 -8.75
N LEU A 120 24.68 -3.76 -7.62
CA LEU A 120 23.29 -3.52 -7.27
C LEU A 120 23.25 -2.84 -5.90
N GLY A 121 22.30 -1.92 -5.72
CA GLY A 121 22.01 -1.27 -4.45
C GLY A 121 20.51 -1.20 -4.24
N VAL A 122 20.05 -1.26 -3.00
CA VAL A 122 18.63 -1.14 -2.65
C VAL A 122 18.48 -0.04 -1.62
N ASP A 123 17.44 0.78 -1.77
CA ASP A 123 17.11 1.79 -0.78
C ASP A 123 16.57 1.12 0.50
N SER A 124 17.14 1.50 1.64
CA SER A 124 16.75 0.95 2.95
C SER A 124 15.37 1.39 3.41
N GLN A 125 14.86 2.52 2.91
CA GLN A 125 13.58 3.10 3.31
C GLN A 125 12.45 2.69 2.37
N ASP A 126 12.75 2.51 1.07
CA ASP A 126 11.79 2.01 0.09
C ASP A 126 12.39 0.86 -0.73
N SER A 127 11.99 -0.37 -0.41
CA SER A 127 12.38 -1.60 -1.12
C SER A 127 12.09 -1.60 -2.63
N ARG A 128 11.20 -0.72 -3.12
CA ARG A 128 10.92 -0.58 -4.55
C ARG A 128 12.03 0.15 -5.30
N ILE A 129 12.85 0.93 -4.60
CA ILE A 129 13.94 1.72 -5.19
C ILE A 129 15.22 0.89 -5.23
N VAL A 130 15.66 0.57 -6.44
CA VAL A 130 16.83 -0.28 -6.70
C VAL A 130 17.75 0.41 -7.69
N TYR A 131 19.04 0.37 -7.46
CA TYR A 131 20.06 0.94 -8.33
C TYR A 131 20.89 -0.16 -8.98
N ALA A 132 21.29 0.05 -10.23
CA ALA A 132 22.16 -0.86 -10.97
C ALA A 132 23.27 -0.11 -11.69
N ALA A 133 24.48 -0.66 -11.62
CA ALA A 133 25.59 -0.29 -12.47
C ALA A 133 25.73 -1.36 -13.54
N THR A 134 25.87 -0.91 -14.79
CA THR A 134 26.00 -1.79 -15.94
C THR A 134 27.20 -1.42 -16.77
N GLY A 135 27.73 -2.42 -17.48
CA GLY A 135 28.78 -2.21 -18.47
C GLY A 135 28.86 -3.33 -19.48
N TYR A 136 29.54 -3.07 -20.57
CA TYR A 136 29.75 -4.03 -21.64
C TYR A 136 31.12 -4.66 -21.53
N ARG A 137 31.19 -5.96 -21.81
CA ARG A 137 32.47 -6.64 -22.05
C ARG A 137 32.78 -6.59 -23.54
N LEU A 138 33.77 -5.78 -23.93
CA LEU A 138 34.16 -5.52 -25.31
C LEU A 138 35.65 -5.86 -25.53
N GLY A 139 36.00 -6.33 -26.73
CA GLY A 139 37.38 -6.52 -27.13
C GLY A 139 37.58 -7.66 -28.13
N THR A 140 38.63 -7.55 -28.95
CA THR A 140 39.00 -8.57 -29.96
C THR A 140 40.14 -9.45 -29.46
N SER A 141 41.23 -8.85 -28.97
CA SER A 141 42.41 -9.55 -28.43
C SER A 141 42.46 -9.57 -26.90
N THR A 142 41.85 -8.58 -26.23
CA THR A 142 41.69 -8.51 -24.77
C THR A 142 40.29 -8.04 -24.44
N VAL A 143 39.51 -8.86 -23.72
CA VAL A 143 38.17 -8.46 -23.24
C VAL A 143 38.33 -7.48 -22.08
N ARG A 144 37.77 -6.29 -22.21
CA ARG A 144 37.74 -5.24 -21.19
C ARG A 144 36.29 -4.96 -20.80
N PHE A 145 36.08 -4.69 -19.52
CA PHE A 145 34.82 -4.13 -19.06
C PHE A 145 34.81 -2.63 -19.36
N THR A 146 33.71 -2.14 -19.91
CA THR A 146 33.47 -0.74 -20.21
C THR A 146 32.17 -0.33 -19.55
N PRO A 147 32.20 0.53 -18.51
CA PRO A 147 30.98 1.02 -17.88
C PRO A 147 30.06 1.69 -18.91
N ALA A 148 28.76 1.48 -18.77
CA ALA A 148 27.76 1.97 -19.71
C ALA A 148 26.80 2.95 -19.04
N ALA A 149 26.13 2.53 -17.96
CA ALA A 149 25.10 3.32 -17.32
C ALA A 149 24.93 3.00 -15.84
N LEU A 150 24.52 4.02 -15.09
CA LEU A 150 23.81 3.87 -13.82
C LEU A 150 22.32 3.99 -14.09
N LEU A 151 21.55 3.08 -13.53
CA LEU A 151 20.11 3.02 -13.66
C LEU A 151 19.45 2.94 -12.30
N VAL A 152 18.20 3.37 -12.24
CA VAL A 152 17.31 3.19 -11.09
C VAL A 152 16.02 2.51 -11.51
N SER A 153 15.49 1.68 -10.64
CA SER A 153 14.15 1.13 -10.71
C SER A 153 13.36 1.66 -9.53
N VAL A 154 12.08 1.99 -9.75
CA VAL A 154 11.12 2.41 -8.72
C VAL A 154 9.99 1.39 -8.58
N ASP A 155 10.21 0.16 -9.07
CA ASP A 155 9.26 -0.94 -9.11
C ASP A 155 9.92 -2.29 -8.76
N GLY A 156 10.94 -2.26 -7.91
CA GLY A 156 11.59 -3.48 -7.37
C GLY A 156 12.42 -4.23 -8.42
N GLY A 157 13.00 -3.51 -9.39
CA GLY A 157 13.82 -4.04 -10.47
C GLY A 157 13.02 -4.59 -11.66
N ALA A 158 11.74 -4.22 -11.82
CA ALA A 158 10.95 -4.65 -12.98
C ALA A 158 11.32 -3.89 -14.24
N SER A 159 11.41 -2.57 -14.11
CA SER A 159 11.82 -1.67 -15.17
C SER A 159 12.86 -0.67 -14.68
N TRP A 160 13.67 -0.20 -15.62
CA TRP A 160 14.83 0.64 -15.35
C TRP A 160 14.73 1.98 -16.07
N LEU A 161 15.08 3.02 -15.33
CA LEU A 161 15.16 4.41 -15.74
C LEU A 161 16.62 4.82 -15.76
N PRO A 162 17.04 5.63 -16.75
CA PRO A 162 18.40 6.16 -16.79
C PRO A 162 18.61 7.10 -15.60
N LEU A 163 19.68 6.85 -14.84
CA LEU A 163 20.12 7.74 -13.77
C LEU A 163 21.33 8.55 -14.24
N ALA A 164 22.31 7.91 -14.87
CA ALA A 164 23.42 8.59 -15.53
C ALA A 164 24.03 7.74 -16.65
N THR A 165 24.42 8.39 -17.74
CA THR A 165 25.31 7.78 -18.74
C THR A 165 26.75 7.93 -18.29
N LEU A 166 27.52 6.84 -18.37
CA LEU A 166 28.90 6.82 -17.89
C LEU A 166 29.87 7.07 -19.05
N PRO A 167 30.78 8.05 -18.95
CA PRO A 167 31.90 8.18 -19.89
C PRO A 167 32.71 6.89 -19.98
N LEU A 168 33.32 6.60 -21.14
CA LEU A 168 34.12 5.39 -21.37
C LEU A 168 35.24 5.16 -20.35
N ASN A 169 35.77 6.24 -19.77
CA ASN A 169 36.85 6.20 -18.77
C ASN A 169 36.34 6.18 -17.32
N SER A 170 35.05 5.92 -17.11
CA SER A 170 34.48 5.78 -15.77
C SER A 170 35.10 4.57 -15.06
N PRO A 171 35.20 4.59 -13.73
CA PRO A 171 35.72 3.45 -12.99
C PRO A 171 34.74 2.29 -12.96
N TYR A 172 35.23 1.11 -12.60
CA TYR A 172 34.39 -0.03 -12.24
C TYR A 172 33.79 0.22 -10.85
N PHE A 173 32.45 0.25 -10.76
CA PHE A 173 31.75 0.39 -9.48
C PHE A 173 31.60 -0.98 -8.80
N THR A 174 31.96 -1.07 -7.53
CA THR A 174 31.86 -2.28 -6.72
C THR A 174 30.65 -2.27 -5.80
N SER A 175 30.14 -1.08 -5.47
CA SER A 175 28.98 -0.92 -4.60
C SER A 175 28.17 0.32 -4.97
N LEU A 176 26.87 0.26 -4.69
CA LEU A 176 25.90 1.33 -4.85
C LEU A 176 25.14 1.49 -3.53
N ALA A 177 25.24 2.67 -2.92
CA ALA A 177 24.55 2.97 -1.67
C ALA A 177 23.52 4.08 -1.90
N ALA A 178 22.27 3.83 -1.54
CA ALA A 178 21.24 4.87 -1.55
C ALA A 178 21.59 5.98 -0.56
N VAL A 179 21.42 7.25 -0.97
CA VAL A 179 21.71 8.38 -0.09
C VAL A 179 20.49 8.69 0.77
N ALA A 180 20.61 8.46 2.08
CA ALA A 180 19.50 8.67 3.02
C ALA A 180 18.95 10.10 2.95
N GLY A 181 17.63 10.22 2.84
CA GLY A 181 16.92 11.50 2.76
C GLY A 181 17.01 12.21 1.40
N GLN A 182 17.69 11.63 0.40
CA GLN A 182 17.71 12.15 -0.98
C GLN A 182 17.05 11.15 -1.93
N PRO A 183 15.81 11.40 -2.38
CA PRO A 183 15.10 10.46 -3.24
C PRO A 183 15.86 10.23 -4.55
N LEU A 184 15.86 8.98 -5.02
CA LEU A 184 16.47 8.57 -6.28
C LEU A 184 17.92 9.02 -6.46
N THR A 185 18.67 9.05 -5.35
CA THR A 185 20.07 9.44 -5.31
C THR A 185 20.93 8.30 -4.79
N VAL A 186 22.04 8.04 -5.49
CA VAL A 186 22.96 6.94 -5.20
C VAL A 186 24.39 7.42 -5.13
N GLU A 187 25.11 6.98 -4.10
CA GLU A 187 26.57 7.06 -4.03
C GLU A 187 27.16 5.79 -4.67
N ALA A 188 27.89 5.97 -5.76
CA ALA A 188 28.58 4.89 -6.46
C ALA A 188 30.04 4.82 -6.02
N ILE A 189 30.46 3.66 -5.50
CA ILE A 189 31.80 3.43 -4.95
C ILE A 189 32.60 2.59 -5.95
N ALA A 190 33.77 3.09 -6.34
CA ALA A 190 34.66 2.42 -7.27
C ALA A 190 35.64 1.46 -6.58
N ASP A 191 36.18 0.52 -7.34
CA ASP A 191 37.22 -0.42 -6.88
C ASP A 191 38.48 0.31 -6.35
N ALA A 192 38.80 1.48 -6.91
CA ALA A 192 39.90 2.33 -6.43
C ALA A 192 39.59 3.11 -5.14
N GLY A 193 38.42 2.88 -4.51
CA GLY A 193 37.96 3.54 -3.29
C GLY A 193 37.38 4.95 -3.48
N SER A 194 37.40 5.50 -4.70
CA SER A 194 36.74 6.78 -4.99
C SER A 194 35.22 6.60 -5.04
N SER A 195 34.46 7.53 -4.44
CA SER A 195 33.00 7.57 -4.58
C SER A 195 32.53 8.82 -5.32
N LYS A 196 31.35 8.71 -5.94
CA LYS A 196 30.65 9.83 -6.57
C LYS A 196 29.14 9.66 -6.44
N THR A 197 28.45 10.75 -6.12
CA THR A 197 26.99 10.79 -6.03
C THR A 197 26.34 11.11 -7.38
N TYR A 198 25.21 10.47 -7.64
CA TYR A 198 24.41 10.67 -8.83
C TYR A 198 22.92 10.71 -8.45
N THR A 199 22.17 11.61 -9.09
CA THR A 199 20.73 11.80 -8.89
C THR A 199 20.03 11.77 -10.23
N VAL A 200 18.81 11.26 -10.27
CA VAL A 200 17.99 11.23 -11.48
C VAL A 200 17.63 12.65 -11.93
N ASP A 201 17.66 12.89 -13.25
CA ASP A 201 17.21 14.14 -13.85
C ASP A 201 15.71 14.07 -14.20
N ALA A 202 14.92 14.95 -13.58
CA ALA A 202 13.48 15.04 -13.80
C ALA A 202 13.11 15.42 -15.26
N THR A 203 13.96 16.18 -15.95
CA THR A 203 13.74 16.55 -17.37
C THR A 203 13.76 15.31 -18.25
N SER A 204 14.74 14.43 -18.03
CA SER A 204 14.86 13.14 -18.72
C SER A 204 13.68 12.22 -18.43
N LEU A 205 13.16 12.21 -17.20
CA LEU A 205 11.95 11.44 -16.85
C LEU A 205 10.70 11.97 -17.57
N THR A 206 10.54 13.28 -17.64
CA THR A 206 9.42 13.92 -18.35
C THR A 206 9.45 13.56 -19.83
N ALA A 207 10.63 13.58 -20.46
CA ALA A 207 10.81 13.16 -21.84
C ALA A 207 10.48 11.67 -22.05
N LEU A 208 10.84 10.79 -21.11
CA LEU A 208 10.48 9.36 -21.16
C LEU A 208 8.99 9.13 -21.02
N LEU A 209 8.33 9.87 -20.13
CA LEU A 209 6.88 9.80 -19.92
C LEU A 209 6.10 10.19 -21.19
N GLN A 210 6.59 11.17 -21.95
CA GLN A 210 5.97 11.67 -23.18
C GLN A 210 6.37 10.90 -24.45
N SER A 211 7.36 10.02 -24.36
CA SER A 211 7.88 9.28 -25.52
C SER A 211 6.93 8.16 -25.94
N GLY A 212 6.44 8.22 -27.19
CA GLY A 212 5.58 7.18 -27.77
C GLY A 212 6.26 5.83 -28.04
N ASP A 213 7.60 5.82 -28.09
CA ASP A 213 8.40 4.59 -28.28
C ASP A 213 8.68 3.86 -26.94
N THR A 214 8.33 4.50 -25.82
CA THR A 214 8.56 3.96 -24.49
C THR A 214 7.37 3.09 -24.08
N SER A 215 7.65 1.92 -23.53
CA SER A 215 6.62 1.01 -23.03
C SER A 215 5.85 1.63 -21.86
N ALA A 216 4.58 1.22 -21.69
CA ALA A 216 3.74 1.71 -20.60
C ALA A 216 4.34 1.42 -19.21
N THR A 217 5.07 0.31 -19.03
CA THR A 217 5.78 0.01 -17.76
C THR A 217 6.83 1.07 -17.46
N ARG A 218 7.64 1.46 -18.45
CA ARG A 218 8.68 2.48 -18.27
C ARG A 218 8.10 3.88 -18.14
N GLN A 219 7.02 4.19 -18.86
CA GLN A 219 6.29 5.45 -18.66
C GLN A 219 5.71 5.52 -17.24
N ALA A 220 5.12 4.42 -16.74
CA ALA A 220 4.62 4.35 -15.37
C ALA A 220 5.75 4.51 -14.33
N ALA A 221 6.90 3.88 -14.55
CA ALA A 221 8.07 4.07 -13.69
C ALA A 221 8.56 5.53 -13.71
N ALA A 222 8.60 6.17 -14.88
CA ALA A 222 8.98 7.58 -15.00
C ALA A 222 8.00 8.50 -14.26
N ALA A 223 6.69 8.23 -14.37
CA ALA A 223 5.66 8.95 -13.62
C ALA A 223 5.88 8.84 -12.10
N ARG A 224 6.04 7.62 -11.56
CA ARG A 224 6.32 7.41 -10.12
C ARG A 224 7.59 8.12 -9.68
N ALA A 225 8.65 8.04 -10.49
CA ALA A 225 9.91 8.69 -10.18
C ALA A 225 9.77 10.23 -10.08
N LEU A 226 8.95 10.85 -10.93
CA LEU A 226 8.65 12.29 -10.84
C LEU A 226 7.91 12.64 -9.55
N GLY A 227 6.95 11.81 -9.13
CA GLY A 227 6.27 11.97 -7.83
C GLY A 227 7.24 11.86 -6.65
N LEU A 228 8.11 10.85 -6.64
CA LEU A 228 9.12 10.65 -5.60
C LEU A 228 10.16 11.77 -5.52
N LEU A 229 10.47 12.43 -6.65
CA LEU A 229 11.37 13.59 -6.69
C LEU A 229 10.71 14.87 -6.16
N GLY A 230 9.38 14.90 -6.05
CA GLY A 230 8.66 16.11 -5.69
C GLY A 230 8.62 17.16 -6.81
N ASP A 231 8.77 16.76 -8.09
CA ASP A 231 8.84 17.71 -9.20
C ASP A 231 7.47 18.26 -9.60
N SER A 232 7.12 19.43 -9.05
CA SER A 232 5.87 20.13 -9.36
C SER A 232 5.74 20.56 -10.83
N ASN A 233 6.84 20.66 -11.58
CA ASN A 233 6.79 21.01 -13.01
C ASN A 233 6.20 19.87 -13.86
N ALA A 234 6.17 18.65 -13.32
CA ALA A 234 5.62 17.48 -14.00
C ALA A 234 4.08 17.39 -13.93
N ILE A 235 3.40 18.22 -13.13
CA ILE A 235 1.95 18.10 -12.85
C ILE A 235 1.13 18.04 -14.14
N ASP A 236 1.34 18.93 -15.11
CA ASP A 236 0.59 18.94 -16.37
C ASP A 236 0.81 17.66 -17.19
N THR A 237 2.05 17.15 -17.18
CA THR A 237 2.38 15.90 -17.88
C THR A 237 1.76 14.70 -17.17
N LEU A 238 1.75 14.69 -15.83
CA LEU A 238 1.11 13.66 -15.01
C LEU A 238 -0.42 13.70 -15.17
N LEU A 239 -1.04 14.87 -15.30
CA LEU A 239 -2.48 15.00 -15.58
C LEU A 239 -2.87 14.40 -16.93
N THR A 240 -1.99 14.54 -17.92
CA THR A 240 -2.18 13.89 -19.22
C THR A 240 -2.03 12.37 -19.09
N ALA A 241 -1.00 11.90 -18.38
CA ALA A 241 -0.75 10.47 -18.17
C ALA A 241 -1.83 9.78 -17.32
N ALA A 242 -2.44 10.49 -16.35
CA ALA A 242 -3.54 10.00 -15.51
C ALA A 242 -4.78 9.61 -16.33
N GLN A 243 -4.94 10.15 -17.54
CA GLN A 243 -6.03 9.86 -18.46
C GLN A 243 -5.68 8.78 -19.50
N SER A 244 -4.52 8.12 -19.35
CA SER A 244 -4.10 7.03 -20.24
C SER A 244 -5.09 5.86 -20.20
N SER A 245 -5.22 5.17 -21.33
CA SER A 245 -5.94 3.89 -21.41
C SER A 245 -5.16 2.73 -20.81
N ASP A 246 -3.84 2.88 -20.59
CA ASP A 246 -3.06 1.88 -19.87
C ASP A 246 -3.19 2.11 -18.35
N PRO A 247 -3.77 1.15 -17.60
CA PRO A 247 -4.03 1.33 -16.18
C PRO A 247 -2.75 1.47 -15.35
N ARG A 248 -1.61 0.91 -15.78
CA ARG A 248 -0.35 1.04 -15.04
C ARG A 248 0.15 2.47 -15.09
N LEU A 249 0.09 3.08 -16.28
CA LEU A 249 0.48 4.47 -16.47
C LEU A 249 -0.49 5.41 -15.75
N ALA A 250 -1.79 5.22 -15.92
CA ALA A 250 -2.81 6.03 -15.28
C ALA A 250 -2.64 6.00 -13.74
N ASN A 251 -2.56 4.80 -13.15
CA ASN A 251 -2.41 4.65 -11.70
C ASN A 251 -1.10 5.26 -11.17
N ALA A 252 0.02 5.07 -11.88
CA ALA A 252 1.30 5.66 -11.49
C ALA A 252 1.26 7.19 -11.51
N ALA A 253 0.61 7.78 -12.53
CA ALA A 253 0.46 9.22 -12.62
C ALA A 253 -0.46 9.77 -11.52
N ILE A 254 -1.59 9.10 -11.25
CA ILE A 254 -2.53 9.47 -10.18
C ILE A 254 -1.87 9.40 -8.80
N GLU A 255 -1.15 8.31 -8.49
CA GLU A 255 -0.36 8.16 -7.26
C GLU A 255 0.63 9.32 -7.11
N SER A 256 1.32 9.67 -8.19
CA SER A 256 2.31 10.76 -8.19
C SER A 256 1.67 12.14 -7.98
N LEU A 257 0.48 12.40 -8.55
CA LEU A 257 -0.27 13.63 -8.30
C LEU A 257 -0.68 13.76 -6.82
N GLY A 258 -1.04 12.63 -6.19
CA GLY A 258 -1.30 12.55 -4.75
C GLY A 258 -0.06 12.90 -3.92
N LEU A 259 1.09 12.29 -4.22
CA LEU A 259 2.37 12.55 -3.55
C LEU A 259 2.84 14.01 -3.69
N LEU A 260 2.51 14.66 -4.80
CA LEU A 260 2.84 16.06 -5.05
C LEU A 260 1.87 17.05 -4.39
N HIS A 261 0.80 16.57 -3.74
CA HIS A 261 -0.30 17.40 -3.23
C HIS A 261 -0.84 18.36 -4.31
N ALA A 262 -0.99 17.86 -5.55
CA ALA A 262 -1.34 18.68 -6.69
C ALA A 262 -2.83 19.08 -6.69
N GLU A 263 -3.17 20.21 -6.05
CA GLU A 263 -4.55 20.75 -6.02
C GLU A 263 -5.17 20.91 -7.43
N ALA A 264 -4.35 21.29 -8.42
CA ALA A 264 -4.76 21.39 -9.82
C ALA A 264 -5.30 20.06 -10.41
N ALA A 265 -5.01 18.92 -9.77
CA ALA A 265 -5.49 17.61 -10.19
C ALA A 265 -6.90 17.27 -9.69
N VAL A 266 -7.41 17.96 -8.67
CA VAL A 266 -8.70 17.65 -8.04
C VAL A 266 -9.85 17.55 -9.05
N PRO A 267 -10.03 18.46 -10.02
CA PRO A 267 -11.10 18.35 -11.01
C PRO A 267 -10.98 17.08 -11.88
N THR A 268 -9.77 16.76 -12.33
CA THR A 268 -9.52 15.57 -13.17
C THR A 268 -9.74 14.29 -12.37
N LEU A 269 -9.23 14.21 -11.13
CA LEU A 269 -9.41 13.06 -10.25
C LEU A 269 -10.88 12.86 -9.87
N THR A 270 -11.62 13.94 -9.63
CA THR A 270 -13.07 13.89 -9.38
C THR A 270 -13.83 13.30 -10.57
N SER A 271 -13.48 13.73 -11.79
CA SER A 271 -14.05 13.17 -13.02
C SER A 271 -13.72 11.69 -13.18
N LEU A 272 -12.47 11.28 -12.90
CA LEU A 272 -12.05 9.88 -12.97
C LEU A 272 -12.76 9.00 -11.91
N LEU A 273 -13.01 9.53 -10.72
CA LEU A 273 -13.72 8.81 -9.66
C LEU A 273 -15.18 8.51 -10.03
N ALA A 274 -15.81 9.40 -10.81
CA ALA A 274 -17.18 9.26 -11.28
C ALA A 274 -17.30 8.60 -12.68
N GLY A 275 -16.18 8.45 -13.38
CA GLY A 275 -16.10 8.03 -14.78
C GLY A 275 -15.98 6.50 -14.98
N PRO A 276 -15.83 6.05 -16.24
CA PRO A 276 -15.55 4.64 -16.53
C PRO A 276 -14.18 4.21 -15.97
N GLU A 277 -14.10 2.97 -15.48
CA GLU A 277 -12.92 2.42 -14.81
C GLU A 277 -11.76 2.14 -15.78
N THR A 278 -10.99 3.17 -16.13
CA THR A 278 -9.67 3.02 -16.78
C THR A 278 -8.54 2.92 -15.77
N ALA A 279 -8.68 3.60 -14.63
CA ALA A 279 -7.77 3.60 -13.50
C ALA A 279 -8.40 2.90 -12.29
N SER A 280 -7.57 2.49 -11.33
CA SER A 280 -8.07 1.97 -10.05
C SER A 280 -8.71 3.11 -9.26
N LEU A 281 -10.01 2.98 -8.99
CA LEU A 281 -10.75 3.98 -8.21
C LEU A 281 -10.19 4.14 -6.79
N SER A 282 -9.62 3.08 -6.20
CA SER A 282 -8.94 3.19 -4.91
C SER A 282 -7.74 4.14 -4.99
N THR A 283 -6.96 4.06 -6.08
CA THR A 283 -5.81 4.94 -6.32
C THR A 283 -6.26 6.39 -6.55
N VAL A 284 -7.38 6.60 -7.23
CA VAL A 284 -7.97 7.94 -7.41
C VAL A 284 -8.42 8.53 -6.07
N ALA A 285 -9.16 7.75 -5.28
CA ALA A 285 -9.63 8.18 -3.96
C ALA A 285 -8.46 8.45 -3.01
N ASP A 286 -7.41 7.62 -3.04
CA ASP A 286 -6.19 7.83 -2.26
C ASP A 286 -5.42 9.08 -2.67
N ALA A 287 -5.33 9.36 -3.97
CA ALA A 287 -4.71 10.59 -4.44
C ALA A 287 -5.51 11.83 -4.00
N LEU A 288 -6.84 11.80 -4.07
CA LEU A 288 -7.69 12.88 -3.54
C LEU A 288 -7.50 13.07 -2.03
N ALA A 289 -7.46 11.98 -1.26
CA ALA A 289 -7.19 12.03 0.16
C ALA A 289 -5.80 12.62 0.47
N ALA A 290 -4.76 12.19 -0.26
CA ALA A 290 -3.40 12.69 -0.10
C ALA A 290 -3.29 14.18 -0.47
N ILE A 291 -3.95 14.64 -1.53
CA ILE A 291 -4.01 16.07 -1.88
C ILE A 291 -4.67 16.87 -0.76
N GLY A 292 -5.76 16.35 -0.21
CA GLY A 292 -6.50 16.99 0.87
C GLY A 292 -7.16 18.31 0.45
N GLY A 293 -7.52 19.12 1.44
CA GLY A 293 -8.24 20.37 1.21
C GLY A 293 -9.75 20.19 0.97
N PRO A 294 -10.52 21.30 1.01
CA PRO A 294 -11.98 21.25 1.02
C PRO A 294 -12.57 20.66 -0.27
N GLU A 295 -11.95 20.91 -1.43
CA GLU A 295 -12.45 20.46 -2.73
C GLU A 295 -12.21 18.95 -2.94
N ALA A 296 -11.05 18.42 -2.54
CA ALA A 296 -10.78 17.00 -2.64
C ALA A 296 -11.63 16.19 -1.65
N LEU A 297 -11.81 16.70 -0.42
CA LEU A 297 -12.73 16.11 0.55
C LEU A 297 -14.18 16.15 0.04
N ALA A 298 -14.62 17.25 -0.57
CA ALA A 298 -15.95 17.33 -1.18
C ALA A 298 -16.16 16.27 -2.28
N ALA A 299 -15.13 15.96 -3.07
CA ALA A 299 -15.20 14.91 -4.08
C ALA A 299 -15.38 13.51 -3.44
N LEU A 300 -14.63 13.19 -2.38
CA LEU A 300 -14.77 11.93 -1.64
C LEU A 300 -16.14 11.83 -0.96
N HIS A 301 -16.62 12.91 -0.34
CA HIS A 301 -17.94 12.99 0.27
C HIS A 301 -19.08 12.80 -0.73
N SER A 302 -18.95 13.38 -1.93
CA SER A 302 -19.91 13.19 -3.02
C SER A 302 -19.98 11.72 -3.44
N ALA A 303 -18.83 11.05 -3.58
CA ALA A 303 -18.79 9.61 -3.88
C ALA A 303 -19.39 8.76 -2.74
N LEU A 304 -19.16 9.14 -1.48
CA LEU A 304 -19.74 8.47 -0.30
C LEU A 304 -21.27 8.60 -0.24
N ALA A 305 -21.84 9.70 -0.73
CA ALA A 305 -23.29 9.97 -0.66
C ALA A 305 -24.17 9.03 -1.51
N SER A 306 -23.57 8.16 -2.34
CA SER A 306 -24.31 7.18 -3.15
C SER A 306 -25.15 6.22 -2.28
N ALA A 307 -26.44 6.08 -2.63
CA ALA A 307 -27.34 5.13 -1.97
C ALA A 307 -26.92 3.67 -2.16
N GLU A 308 -26.39 3.34 -3.34
CA GLU A 308 -25.86 2.02 -3.66
C GLU A 308 -24.37 1.92 -3.33
N MET A 309 -23.91 0.70 -3.02
CA MET A 309 -22.49 0.39 -2.88
C MET A 309 -21.83 0.34 -4.27
N THR A 310 -21.46 1.50 -4.78
CA THR A 310 -20.71 1.64 -6.04
C THR A 310 -19.21 1.42 -5.79
N PRO A 311 -18.45 1.05 -6.83
CA PRO A 311 -16.98 1.00 -6.75
C PRO A 311 -16.37 2.32 -6.25
N ALA A 312 -16.92 3.46 -6.69
CA ALA A 312 -16.51 4.79 -6.23
C ALA A 312 -16.81 5.02 -4.74
N ARG A 313 -17.97 4.59 -4.24
CA ARG A 313 -18.30 4.66 -2.81
C ARG A 313 -17.34 3.80 -1.99
N HIS A 314 -17.07 2.57 -2.43
CA HIS A 314 -16.15 1.68 -1.73
C HIS A 314 -14.73 2.26 -1.68
N ALA A 315 -14.25 2.83 -2.79
CA ALA A 315 -12.96 3.52 -2.85
C ALA A 315 -12.90 4.73 -1.91
N ALA A 316 -13.95 5.56 -1.90
CA ALA A 316 -14.04 6.72 -1.01
C ALA A 316 -14.04 6.31 0.48
N MET A 317 -14.75 5.23 0.84
CA MET A 317 -14.72 4.69 2.21
C MET A 317 -13.30 4.31 2.63
N GLY A 318 -12.57 3.56 1.80
CA GLY A 318 -11.20 3.15 2.11
C GLY A 318 -10.23 4.33 2.23
N ALA A 319 -10.39 5.38 1.42
CA ALA A 319 -9.58 6.58 1.49
C ALA A 319 -9.88 7.40 2.77
N LEU A 320 -11.16 7.59 3.12
CA LEU A 320 -11.57 8.30 4.33
C LEU A 320 -11.17 7.55 5.60
N GLU A 321 -11.21 6.22 5.60
CA GLU A 321 -10.73 5.40 6.71
C GLU A 321 -9.23 5.61 6.96
N ARG A 322 -8.42 5.65 5.89
CA ARG A 322 -6.98 5.93 5.98
C ARG A 322 -6.66 7.34 6.43
N LEU A 323 -7.48 8.33 6.07
CA LEU A 323 -7.36 9.70 6.60
C LEU A 323 -7.64 9.76 8.10
N GLY A 324 -8.51 8.89 8.61
CA GLY A 324 -8.82 8.80 10.03
C GLY A 324 -9.41 10.12 10.58
N SER A 325 -8.79 10.66 11.62
CA SER A 325 -9.26 11.86 12.34
C SER A 325 -9.46 13.09 11.43
N GLU A 326 -8.67 13.22 10.36
CA GLU A 326 -8.79 14.36 9.42
C GLU A 326 -10.11 14.36 8.64
N ALA A 327 -10.74 13.18 8.45
CA ALA A 327 -12.02 13.07 7.78
C ALA A 327 -13.22 13.38 8.70
N VAL A 328 -13.04 13.32 10.03
CA VAL A 328 -14.14 13.38 11.01
C VAL A 328 -14.97 14.67 10.92
N PRO A 329 -14.38 15.89 10.86
CA PRO A 329 -15.19 17.11 10.83
C PRO A 329 -16.15 17.17 9.64
N GLY A 330 -15.67 16.81 8.44
CA GLY A 330 -16.51 16.78 7.25
C GLY A 330 -17.57 15.68 7.28
N LEU A 331 -17.27 14.53 7.88
CA LEU A 331 -18.25 13.47 8.08
C LEU A 331 -19.33 13.86 9.10
N LEU A 332 -19.00 14.63 10.14
CA LEU A 332 -19.98 15.18 11.07
C LEU A 332 -20.94 16.16 10.38
N ASP A 333 -20.43 17.02 9.50
CA ASP A 333 -21.27 17.91 8.68
C ASP A 333 -22.25 17.11 7.79
N LEU A 334 -21.78 16.01 7.18
CA LEU A 334 -22.64 15.12 6.38
C LEU A 334 -23.64 14.33 7.24
N ALA A 335 -23.27 13.94 8.45
CA ALA A 335 -24.16 13.30 9.42
C ALA A 335 -25.29 14.23 9.88
N ALA A 336 -25.11 15.55 9.75
CA ALA A 336 -26.14 16.56 10.00
C ALA A 336 -26.98 16.91 8.75
N SER A 337 -26.75 16.26 7.61
CA SER A 337 -27.47 16.56 6.35
C SER A 337 -28.94 16.10 6.37
N GLU A 338 -29.79 16.75 5.55
CA GLU A 338 -31.22 16.41 5.43
C GLU A 338 -31.46 15.05 4.73
N SER A 339 -30.47 14.54 4.00
CA SER A 339 -30.57 13.28 3.26
C SER A 339 -30.29 12.10 4.18
N GLY A 340 -31.31 11.31 4.53
CA GLY A 340 -31.15 10.13 5.39
C GLY A 340 -30.12 9.11 4.86
N VAL A 341 -29.95 9.01 3.53
CA VAL A 341 -28.91 8.17 2.91
C VAL A 341 -27.51 8.72 3.22
N THR A 342 -27.30 10.02 2.99
CA THR A 342 -26.01 10.68 3.21
C THR A 342 -25.66 10.66 4.69
N GLN A 343 -26.62 10.97 5.55
CA GLN A 343 -26.49 10.91 7.00
C GLN A 343 -26.08 9.50 7.46
N ARG A 344 -26.78 8.46 7.01
CA ARG A 344 -26.46 7.08 7.36
C ARG A 344 -25.06 6.67 6.90
N ASN A 345 -24.68 7.00 5.67
CA ASN A 345 -23.36 6.66 5.12
C ASN A 345 -22.22 7.39 5.88
N ALA A 346 -22.45 8.64 6.29
CA ALA A 346 -21.49 9.41 7.08
C ALA A 346 -21.33 8.82 8.49
N VAL A 347 -22.43 8.49 9.16
CA VAL A 347 -22.43 7.82 10.47
C VAL A 347 -21.77 6.44 10.40
N GLU A 348 -22.00 5.69 9.32
CA GLU A 348 -21.28 4.44 9.05
C GLU A 348 -19.76 4.67 8.98
N MET A 349 -19.32 5.66 8.20
CA MET A 349 -17.90 5.97 8.04
C MET A 349 -17.25 6.42 9.37
N LEU A 350 -17.94 7.23 10.18
CA LEU A 350 -17.47 7.63 11.51
C LEU A 350 -17.26 6.43 12.44
N GLY A 351 -18.14 5.43 12.37
CA GLY A 351 -17.98 4.18 13.13
C GLY A 351 -16.78 3.34 12.68
N TRP A 352 -16.48 3.30 11.38
CA TRP A 352 -15.28 2.64 10.86
C TRP A 352 -13.99 3.34 11.27
N ILE A 353 -13.98 4.68 11.26
CA ILE A 353 -12.84 5.48 11.73
C ILE A 353 -12.65 5.33 13.24
N ALA A 354 -13.75 5.22 13.99
CA ALA A 354 -13.76 5.03 15.44
C ALA A 354 -12.95 6.09 16.22
N ASP A 355 -12.97 7.34 15.76
CA ASP A 355 -12.26 8.45 16.40
C ASP A 355 -13.07 9.07 17.55
N PRO A 356 -12.47 9.32 18.72
CA PRO A 356 -13.17 9.88 19.89
C PRO A 356 -13.82 11.25 19.66
N SER A 357 -13.29 12.07 18.74
CA SER A 357 -13.85 13.39 18.43
C SER A 357 -15.24 13.31 17.78
N ALA A 358 -15.64 12.14 17.29
CA ALA A 358 -16.96 11.90 16.71
C ALA A 358 -18.05 11.61 17.76
N VAL A 359 -17.70 11.32 19.02
CA VAL A 359 -18.65 10.81 20.04
C VAL A 359 -19.85 11.72 20.23
N ASP A 360 -19.63 13.03 20.40
CA ASP A 360 -20.73 13.97 20.63
C ASP A 360 -21.67 14.07 19.40
N GLY A 361 -21.10 14.07 18.20
CA GLY A 361 -21.89 14.11 16.97
C GLY A 361 -22.65 12.81 16.70
N LEU A 362 -22.06 11.66 17.04
CA LEU A 362 -22.73 10.36 16.98
C LEU A 362 -23.86 10.25 18.03
N ALA A 363 -23.68 10.85 19.21
CA ALA A 363 -24.74 10.95 20.22
C ALA A 363 -25.92 11.79 19.71
N VAL A 364 -25.67 12.88 18.97
CA VAL A 364 -26.73 13.64 18.29
C VAL A 364 -27.41 12.79 17.21
N ALA A 365 -26.66 11.96 16.46
CA ALA A 365 -27.22 11.08 15.44
C ALA A 365 -28.13 9.97 16.00
N LEU A 366 -28.02 9.63 17.31
CA LEU A 366 -28.99 8.77 17.99
C LEU A 366 -30.37 9.41 18.15
N GLU A 367 -30.52 10.71 17.90
CA GLU A 367 -31.80 11.41 17.94
C GLU A 367 -32.38 11.64 16.54
N ALA A 368 -31.74 11.08 15.50
CA ALA A 368 -32.18 11.24 14.11
C ALA A 368 -33.61 10.72 13.88
N SER A 369 -34.34 11.36 12.97
CA SER A 369 -35.71 10.97 12.62
C SER A 369 -35.77 9.57 12.00
N ASP A 370 -34.77 9.22 11.17
CA ASP A 370 -34.66 7.91 10.52
C ASP A 370 -34.13 6.84 11.50
N PRO A 371 -34.90 5.78 11.78
CA PRO A 371 -34.44 4.67 12.61
C PRO A 371 -33.18 3.96 12.10
N ALA A 372 -32.94 3.94 10.78
CA ALA A 372 -31.74 3.32 10.23
C ALA A 372 -30.47 4.11 10.60
N VAL A 373 -30.57 5.44 10.63
CA VAL A 373 -29.49 6.32 11.09
C VAL A 373 -29.23 6.11 12.56
N ARG A 374 -30.28 6.07 13.40
CA ARG A 374 -30.13 5.84 14.84
C ARG A 374 -29.48 4.49 15.15
N ALA A 375 -29.86 3.44 14.41
CA ALA A 375 -29.27 2.10 14.60
C ALA A 375 -27.78 2.10 14.23
N GLN A 376 -27.41 2.79 13.14
CA GLN A 376 -26.02 2.96 12.73
C GLN A 376 -25.22 3.79 13.74
N ALA A 377 -25.81 4.86 14.28
CA ALA A 377 -25.19 5.69 15.30
C ALA A 377 -24.93 4.89 16.59
N ALA A 378 -25.87 4.03 16.98
CA ALA A 378 -25.70 3.13 18.12
C ALA A 378 -24.53 2.15 17.91
N TRP A 379 -24.42 1.57 16.72
CA TRP A 379 -23.27 0.73 16.36
C TRP A 379 -21.96 1.52 16.38
N ALA A 380 -21.92 2.68 15.71
CA ALA A 380 -20.72 3.51 15.59
C ALA A 380 -20.19 3.95 16.95
N LEU A 381 -21.05 4.41 17.85
CA LEU A 381 -20.68 4.73 19.24
C LEU A 381 -20.09 3.51 19.96
N GLY A 382 -20.67 2.33 19.76
CA GLY A 382 -20.15 1.09 20.34
C GLY A 382 -18.74 0.75 19.85
N GLU A 383 -18.44 0.96 18.57
CA GLU A 383 -17.08 0.76 18.04
C GLU A 383 -16.11 1.80 18.61
N THR A 384 -16.44 3.10 18.55
CA THR A 384 -15.58 4.19 19.05
C THR A 384 -15.26 4.06 20.54
N LEU A 385 -16.26 3.72 21.36
CA LEU A 385 -16.09 3.57 22.81
C LEU A 385 -15.39 2.27 23.21
N ALA A 386 -15.34 1.27 22.32
CA ALA A 386 -14.65 0.00 22.60
C ALA A 386 -13.16 0.04 22.19
N THR A 387 -12.79 0.88 21.24
CA THR A 387 -11.42 0.96 20.69
C THR A 387 -10.53 1.96 21.40
N VAL A 388 -11.10 2.96 22.07
CA VAL A 388 -10.35 4.03 22.73
C VAL A 388 -10.80 4.21 24.17
N ASP A 389 -9.85 4.34 25.09
CA ASP A 389 -10.11 4.86 26.44
C ASP A 389 -10.50 6.32 26.24
N VAL A 390 -11.79 6.67 26.28
CA VAL A 390 -12.30 8.03 26.07
C VAL A 390 -12.54 8.68 27.44
N PRO A 391 -11.51 9.17 28.18
CA PRO A 391 -11.73 9.70 29.50
C PRO A 391 -12.50 11.03 29.42
N GLY A 392 -13.76 11.05 29.87
CA GLY A 392 -14.47 12.31 30.06
C GLY A 392 -15.99 12.25 30.11
N ALA A 393 -16.60 13.43 30.22
CA ALA A 393 -18.05 13.60 30.28
C ALA A 393 -18.79 13.14 29.00
N GLY A 394 -18.11 13.18 27.84
CA GLY A 394 -18.66 12.74 26.56
C GLY A 394 -18.92 11.22 26.51
N GLU A 395 -18.05 10.41 27.12
CA GLU A 395 -18.26 8.96 27.25
C GLU A 395 -19.52 8.65 28.07
N ILE A 396 -19.66 9.30 29.23
CA ILE A 396 -20.79 9.09 30.13
C ILE A 396 -22.10 9.48 29.42
N ALA A 397 -22.11 10.63 28.74
CA ALA A 397 -23.27 11.09 27.99
C ALA A 397 -23.63 10.12 26.84
N ALA A 398 -22.63 9.64 26.09
CA ALA A 398 -22.85 8.67 25.02
C ALA A 398 -23.37 7.32 25.55
N GLN A 399 -22.84 6.82 26.67
CA GLN A 399 -23.34 5.61 27.32
C GLN A 399 -24.78 5.77 27.83
N GLN A 400 -25.13 6.94 28.38
CA GLN A 400 -26.50 7.25 28.79
C GLN A 400 -27.45 7.34 27.59
N ALA A 401 -27.00 7.94 26.48
CA ALA A 401 -27.76 7.99 25.24
C ALA A 401 -28.00 6.57 24.68
N LEU A 402 -26.97 5.71 24.67
CA LEU A 402 -27.10 4.30 24.29
C LEU A 402 -28.05 3.52 25.21
N ALA A 403 -27.97 3.72 26.54
CA ALA A 403 -28.86 3.06 27.50
C ALA A 403 -30.34 3.48 27.31
N THR A 404 -30.55 4.76 27.00
CA THR A 404 -31.87 5.29 26.67
C THR A 404 -32.37 4.68 25.35
N ALA A 405 -31.55 4.67 24.30
CA ALA A 405 -31.90 4.08 23.02
C ALA A 405 -32.21 2.57 23.13
N ALA A 406 -31.46 1.83 23.96
CA ALA A 406 -31.67 0.39 24.19
C ALA A 406 -33.04 0.06 24.81
N THR A 407 -33.59 0.97 25.61
CA THR A 407 -34.82 0.73 26.38
C THR A 407 -36.04 1.44 25.84
N ALA A 408 -35.87 2.65 25.28
CA ALA A 408 -36.95 3.56 24.93
C ALA A 408 -37.12 3.80 23.43
N ASP A 409 -36.18 3.41 22.56
CA ASP A 409 -36.34 3.63 21.11
C ASP A 409 -37.52 2.81 20.56
N LEU A 410 -38.31 3.40 19.67
CA LEU A 410 -39.45 2.75 19.04
C LEU A 410 -39.04 1.60 18.11
N SER A 411 -37.87 1.70 17.47
CA SER A 411 -37.36 0.71 16.52
C SER A 411 -36.66 -0.45 17.24
N PRO A 412 -37.06 -1.71 16.98
CA PRO A 412 -36.37 -2.88 17.49
C PRO A 412 -34.89 -2.94 17.10
N ASP A 413 -34.56 -2.52 15.88
CA ASP A 413 -33.19 -2.58 15.37
C ASP A 413 -32.27 -1.63 16.13
N VAL A 414 -32.76 -0.42 16.46
CA VAL A 414 -32.01 0.55 17.26
C VAL A 414 -31.75 -0.01 18.66
N ARG A 415 -32.78 -0.60 19.29
CA ARG A 415 -32.62 -1.24 20.61
C ARG A 415 -31.59 -2.36 20.59
N ILE A 416 -31.58 -3.19 19.55
CA ILE A 416 -30.61 -4.29 19.40
C ILE A 416 -29.19 -3.74 19.28
N HIS A 417 -28.93 -2.79 18.39
CA HIS A 417 -27.59 -2.23 18.19
C HIS A 417 -27.10 -1.50 19.44
N ALA A 418 -27.97 -0.72 20.11
CA ALA A 418 -27.61 -0.04 21.35
C ALA A 418 -27.29 -1.02 22.49
N THR A 419 -28.06 -2.11 22.62
CA THR A 419 -27.78 -3.17 23.59
C THR A 419 -26.46 -3.88 23.29
N GLN A 420 -26.19 -4.18 22.01
CA GLN A 420 -24.93 -4.78 21.58
C GLN A 420 -23.73 -3.88 21.84
N ALA A 421 -23.85 -2.58 21.55
CA ALA A 421 -22.83 -1.59 21.84
C ALA A 421 -22.48 -1.58 23.34
N LEU A 422 -23.48 -1.43 24.22
CA LEU A 422 -23.29 -1.44 25.68
C LEU A 422 -22.65 -2.74 26.18
N SER A 423 -22.98 -3.89 25.59
CA SER A 423 -22.43 -5.19 26.00
C SER A 423 -20.92 -5.34 25.75
N ARG A 424 -20.36 -4.55 24.83
CA ARG A 424 -18.94 -4.57 24.49
C ARG A 424 -18.11 -3.63 25.36
N LEU A 425 -18.75 -2.68 26.05
CA LEU A 425 -18.05 -1.72 26.89
C LEU A 425 -17.58 -2.38 28.19
N PRO A 426 -16.39 -2.02 28.71
CA PRO A 426 -15.91 -2.52 29.99
C PRO A 426 -16.88 -2.12 31.12
N GLN A 427 -17.26 -3.08 31.97
CA GLN A 427 -18.32 -2.98 32.99
C GLN A 427 -18.13 -1.88 34.07
N GLN A 428 -17.08 -1.05 34.02
CA GLN A 428 -16.80 -0.06 35.05
C GLN A 428 -17.59 1.26 34.91
N ALA A 429 -18.30 1.51 33.79
CA ALA A 429 -18.91 2.82 33.53
C ALA A 429 -20.45 2.91 33.74
N VAL A 430 -21.17 1.80 33.89
CA VAL A 430 -22.64 1.81 33.94
C VAL A 430 -23.24 2.11 35.34
N VAL A 431 -22.41 2.23 36.38
CA VAL A 431 -22.90 2.31 37.78
C VAL A 431 -23.16 3.75 38.28
N ALA A 432 -22.82 4.79 37.52
CA ALA A 432 -22.91 6.18 38.00
C ALA A 432 -24.17 6.97 37.59
N ALA A 433 -25.26 6.30 37.20
CA ALA A 433 -26.54 6.95 36.90
C ALA A 433 -27.66 6.39 37.78
N ASN A 434 -27.62 6.72 39.07
CA ASN A 434 -28.78 6.59 39.94
C ASN A 434 -28.98 7.91 40.70
N PRO A 435 -29.75 8.87 40.16
CA PRO A 435 -30.14 10.04 40.94
C PRO A 435 -31.22 9.57 41.92
N SER A 436 -30.90 9.67 43.20
CA SER A 436 -31.80 9.43 44.32
C SER A 436 -33.19 10.05 44.11
N GLY A 437 -34.22 9.20 44.04
CA GLY A 437 -35.62 9.59 44.05
C GLY A 437 -36.47 8.35 44.33
N SER A 438 -37.05 8.31 45.52
CA SER A 438 -37.89 7.24 46.05
C SER A 438 -39.00 6.79 45.09
N ASP A 439 -38.97 5.53 44.68
CA ASP A 439 -40.14 4.64 44.73
C ASP A 439 -39.69 3.20 44.50
N ALA A 440 -39.65 2.44 45.59
CA ALA A 440 -39.46 1.00 45.57
C ALA A 440 -40.75 0.35 45.03
N ALA A 441 -40.82 0.18 43.71
CA ALA A 441 -41.79 -0.71 43.07
C ALA A 441 -41.03 -1.86 42.40
N ALA A 442 -41.33 -3.06 42.90
CA ALA A 442 -40.70 -4.33 42.61
C ALA A 442 -40.44 -4.61 41.10
N VAL A 443 -39.18 -4.87 40.77
CA VAL A 443 -38.81 -5.67 39.60
C VAL A 443 -39.16 -7.13 39.93
N PRO A 444 -39.97 -7.85 39.12
CA PRO A 444 -40.18 -9.27 39.35
C PRO A 444 -38.89 -10.03 39.04
N ALA A 445 -38.37 -10.69 40.07
CA ALA A 445 -37.25 -11.60 39.98
C ALA A 445 -37.63 -12.83 39.14
N SER A 446 -37.38 -12.78 37.84
CA SER A 446 -37.22 -13.98 37.00
C SER A 446 -36.52 -13.63 35.69
N TYR A 447 -35.21 -13.38 35.76
CA TYR A 447 -34.33 -13.62 34.62
C TYR A 447 -33.26 -14.60 35.07
N THR A 448 -33.54 -15.89 34.87
CA THR A 448 -32.52 -16.94 34.92
C THR A 448 -31.62 -16.78 33.70
N PRO A 449 -30.30 -16.65 33.86
CA PRO A 449 -29.39 -16.62 32.73
C PRO A 449 -29.39 -18.00 32.07
N VAL A 450 -30.07 -18.13 30.93
CA VAL A 450 -29.94 -19.31 30.07
C VAL A 450 -28.72 -19.06 29.19
N GLY A 451 -27.63 -19.77 29.47
CA GLY A 451 -26.50 -19.87 28.55
C GLY A 451 -25.11 -19.51 29.07
N GLN A 452 -24.78 -19.78 30.35
CA GLN A 452 -23.39 -20.15 30.66
C GLN A 452 -23.13 -21.55 30.12
N GLN A 453 -22.72 -21.66 28.85
CA GLN A 453 -21.91 -22.78 28.37
C GLN A 453 -20.85 -22.27 27.39
N THR A 454 -19.62 -22.21 27.89
CA THR A 454 -18.34 -22.30 27.16
C THR A 454 -18.19 -21.42 25.91
N GLY A 455 -17.94 -20.13 26.11
CA GLY A 455 -17.30 -19.31 25.08
C GLY A 455 -15.80 -19.64 25.05
N LEU A 456 -15.35 -20.41 24.05
CA LEU A 456 -13.92 -20.53 23.75
C LEU A 456 -13.37 -19.12 23.50
N HIS A 457 -12.41 -18.68 24.31
CA HIS A 457 -11.55 -17.56 23.94
C HIS A 457 -10.73 -18.00 22.71
N LEU A 458 -11.13 -17.50 21.55
CA LEU A 458 -10.39 -17.75 20.32
C LEU A 458 -9.10 -16.93 20.36
N PRO A 459 -7.92 -17.54 20.11
CA PRO A 459 -6.66 -16.81 20.08
C PRO A 459 -6.69 -15.73 18.98
N GLY A 460 -5.94 -14.63 19.16
CA GLY A 460 -5.97 -13.47 18.23
C GLY A 460 -5.63 -13.77 16.78
N TRP A 461 -4.95 -14.89 16.48
CA TRP A 461 -4.73 -15.35 15.11
C TRP A 461 -5.98 -15.94 14.45
N LEU A 462 -6.91 -16.48 15.25
CA LEU A 462 -8.16 -17.04 14.76
C LEU A 462 -9.19 -15.93 14.48
N THR A 463 -9.15 -14.81 15.22
CA THR A 463 -9.95 -13.63 14.91
C THR A 463 -9.48 -12.95 13.63
N THR A 464 -8.17 -12.84 13.40
CA THR A 464 -7.64 -12.34 12.12
C THR A 464 -7.90 -13.32 10.96
N ALA A 465 -7.85 -14.63 11.20
CA ALA A 465 -8.27 -15.64 10.23
C ALA A 465 -9.77 -15.56 9.90
N LEU A 466 -10.63 -15.27 10.87
CA LEU A 466 -12.07 -15.08 10.64
C LEU A 466 -12.37 -13.76 9.91
N LEU A 467 -11.59 -12.71 10.15
CA LEU A 467 -11.66 -11.44 9.40
C LEU A 467 -11.24 -11.61 7.94
N THR A 468 -10.14 -12.31 7.68
CA THR A 468 -9.72 -12.60 6.29
C THR A 468 -10.70 -13.54 5.59
N LEU A 469 -11.24 -14.55 6.30
CA LEU A 469 -12.28 -15.43 5.79
C LEU A 469 -13.58 -14.67 5.45
N ARG A 470 -13.93 -13.63 6.23
CA ARG A 470 -15.08 -12.75 5.96
C ARG A 470 -14.92 -11.98 4.65
N TRP A 471 -13.74 -11.44 4.37
CA TRP A 471 -13.43 -10.77 3.09
C TRP A 471 -13.43 -11.75 1.91
N LEU A 472 -12.95 -12.97 2.12
CA LEU A 472 -12.91 -14.02 1.10
C LEU A 472 -14.31 -14.52 0.72
N ILE A 473 -15.19 -14.70 1.72
CA ILE A 473 -16.60 -15.05 1.51
C ILE A 473 -17.34 -13.90 0.80
N LEU A 474 -17.09 -12.64 1.17
CA LEU A 474 -17.69 -11.48 0.52
C LEU A 474 -17.24 -11.36 -0.95
N GLY A 475 -15.94 -11.57 -1.23
CA GLY A 475 -15.41 -11.59 -2.59
C GLY A 475 -16.01 -12.71 -3.45
N LEU A 476 -16.22 -13.90 -2.89
CA LEU A 476 -16.87 -15.03 -3.58
C LEU A 476 -18.37 -14.77 -3.85
N VAL A 477 -19.08 -14.10 -2.93
CA VAL A 477 -20.47 -13.70 -3.13
C VAL A 477 -20.59 -12.66 -4.25
N LEU A 478 -19.69 -11.68 -4.30
CA LEU A 478 -19.65 -10.67 -5.37
C LEU A 478 -19.31 -11.28 -6.74
N ALA A 479 -18.36 -12.22 -6.80
CA ALA A 479 -18.03 -12.96 -8.02
C ALA A 479 -19.22 -13.81 -8.53
N ALA A 480 -20.00 -14.41 -7.62
CA ALA A 480 -21.18 -15.18 -7.97
C ALA A 480 -22.33 -14.30 -8.49
N ILE A 481 -22.49 -13.09 -7.95
CA ILE A 481 -23.48 -12.10 -8.42
C ILE A 481 -23.11 -11.58 -9.82
N ALA A 482 -21.82 -11.35 -10.09
CA ALA A 482 -21.32 -10.90 -11.39
C ALA A 482 -21.37 -12.00 -12.48
N GLY A 483 -21.39 -13.28 -12.10
CA GLY A 483 -21.39 -14.43 -13.01
C GLY A 483 -22.77 -14.90 -13.50
N LEU A 484 -23.88 -14.29 -13.06
CA LEU A 484 -25.24 -14.73 -13.41
C LEU A 484 -25.66 -14.26 -14.83
N PRO A 485 -25.88 -15.17 -15.81
CA PRO A 485 -26.13 -14.82 -17.22
C PRO A 485 -27.51 -14.18 -17.50
N TRP A 486 -28.33 -13.92 -16.48
CA TRP A 486 -29.74 -13.54 -16.66
C TRP A 486 -29.98 -12.02 -16.80
N LEU A 487 -28.95 -11.18 -16.64
CA LEU A 487 -29.07 -9.73 -16.82
C LEU A 487 -28.80 -9.23 -18.25
N GLN A 488 -28.33 -10.09 -19.18
CA GLN A 488 -28.02 -9.66 -20.55
C GLN A 488 -29.20 -9.71 -21.54
N ASN A 489 -30.39 -10.22 -21.15
CA ASN A 489 -31.43 -10.58 -22.12
C ASN A 489 -32.75 -9.77 -22.10
N VAL A 490 -32.78 -8.58 -21.51
CA VAL A 490 -34.03 -7.75 -21.46
C VAL A 490 -34.04 -6.59 -22.47
N ARG A 491 -32.95 -6.30 -23.19
CA ARG A 491 -32.94 -5.28 -24.27
C ARG A 491 -32.95 -5.93 -25.66
N GLY A 492 -34.03 -6.64 -25.99
CA GLY A 492 -34.07 -7.39 -27.24
C GLY A 492 -35.44 -7.69 -27.85
N GLN A 493 -36.53 -7.06 -27.41
CA GLN A 493 -37.81 -7.20 -28.13
C GLN A 493 -38.63 -5.92 -28.13
N ARG A 494 -38.48 -5.13 -29.21
CA ARG A 494 -39.59 -4.42 -29.88
C ARG A 494 -39.09 -3.80 -31.18
N ARG A 495 -39.45 -4.45 -32.29
CA ARG A 495 -39.90 -3.89 -33.59
C ARG A 495 -39.37 -4.71 -34.76
N ARG A 496 -40.21 -5.60 -35.29
CA ARG A 496 -40.34 -5.84 -36.73
C ARG A 496 -41.67 -6.53 -37.04
N LYS A 497 -42.51 -5.83 -37.79
CA LYS A 497 -43.59 -6.26 -38.71
C LYS A 497 -44.31 -4.95 -39.11
N HIS A 498 -44.50 -4.55 -40.37
CA HIS A 498 -44.75 -5.31 -41.60
C HIS A 498 -44.23 -4.55 -42.88
N PRO A 499 -44.30 -5.19 -44.07
CA PRO A 499 -43.54 -4.86 -45.28
C PRO A 499 -44.36 -4.22 -46.42
N ASN A 500 -43.62 -3.86 -47.47
CA ASN A 500 -43.98 -3.70 -48.90
C ASN A 500 -45.00 -2.62 -49.31
N GLY A 501 -44.57 -1.80 -50.26
CA GLY A 501 -45.32 -0.76 -50.96
C GLY A 501 -44.36 0.30 -51.46
#